data_AF-K1ZMS1-F1
#
_entry.id   AF-K1ZMS1-F1
#
_cell.length_a   1.000
_cell.length_b   1.000
_cell.length_c   1.000
_cell.angle_alpha   90.00
_cell.angle_beta   90.00
_cell.angle_gamma   90.00
#
_symmetry.space_group_name_H-M   'P 1'
#
loop_
_entity.id
_entity.type
_entity.pdbx_description
1 polymer ?
#
loop_
_entity_poly.entity_id
_entity_poly.type
_entity_poly.pdbx_seq_one_letter_code
_entity_poly.pdbx_strand_id
1 'polypeptide(L)'
;MDHFKTHAGYITILGRPNVGKSTLLNYILGKKVSITARKTQTTRHKILGIKTTGDYQAIYVDTPGIHNRSDSKLNRYMNNAALSALSDVDVVIFMVVGTIWQEEDEFVLKMLQKTKSPVILAINKVDLVAQKNLLLSYIQKISQKYKFTAIIPLSAKDGSNIASLEETAQKLLPENPFFFAASQHTDRDDKFLAAEIIREKLIRFLGQELPYAVSVLIDRMELKKEIMFVT
;
A
#
# COMPACT_ATOMS: atom_id res chain seq x y z
N MET A 1 -22.39 -30.51 6.16
CA MET A 1 -21.00 -30.26 5.77
C MET A 1 -20.77 -28.79 6.02
N ASP A 2 -19.96 -28.46 7.03
CA ASP A 2 -19.68 -27.06 7.39
C ASP A 2 -18.94 -26.39 6.23
N HIS A 3 -19.64 -25.55 5.47
CA HIS A 3 -18.99 -24.60 4.58
C HIS A 3 -18.29 -23.57 5.47
N PHE A 4 -16.97 -23.71 5.64
CA PHE A 4 -16.18 -22.63 6.20
C PHE A 4 -16.38 -21.39 5.32
N LYS A 5 -17.11 -20.40 5.84
CA LYS A 5 -17.41 -19.12 5.19
C LYS A 5 -16.18 -18.21 5.25
N THR A 6 -15.12 -18.61 4.55
CA THR A 6 -13.93 -17.77 4.41
C THR A 6 -14.22 -16.61 3.46
N HIS A 7 -13.55 -15.50 3.69
CA HIS A 7 -13.63 -14.31 2.86
C HIS A 7 -12.22 -13.97 2.37
N ALA A 8 -12.05 -13.82 1.06
CA ALA A 8 -10.74 -13.56 0.47
C ALA A 8 -10.85 -12.61 -0.72
N GLY A 9 -9.91 -11.68 -0.82
CA GLY A 9 -9.92 -10.72 -1.91
C GLY A 9 -8.72 -9.79 -1.95
N TYR A 10 -8.63 -9.07 -3.06
CA TYR A 10 -7.55 -8.15 -3.37
C TYR A 10 -7.88 -6.73 -2.89
N ILE A 11 -6.93 -6.14 -2.17
CA ILE A 11 -7.01 -4.78 -1.64
C ILE A 11 -5.90 -3.95 -2.27
N THR A 12 -6.23 -2.82 -2.90
CA THR A 12 -5.20 -1.89 -3.38
C THR A 12 -5.10 -0.68 -2.47
N ILE A 13 -3.87 -0.21 -2.24
CA ILE A 13 -3.60 1.03 -1.53
C ILE A 13 -3.20 2.09 -2.56
N LEU A 14 -4.06 3.09 -2.75
CA LEU A 14 -3.85 4.18 -3.70
C LEU A 14 -3.63 5.51 -3.00
N GLY A 15 -3.03 6.44 -3.73
CA GLY A 15 -2.78 7.80 -3.25
C GLY A 15 -1.52 8.37 -3.87
N ARG A 16 -1.36 9.69 -3.72
CA ARG A 16 -0.19 10.40 -4.24
C ARG A 16 1.11 9.89 -3.58
N PRO A 17 2.29 10.26 -4.08
CA PRO A 17 3.56 9.81 -3.52
C PRO A 17 3.74 10.33 -2.09
N ASN A 18 4.55 9.62 -1.28
CA ASN A 18 4.91 10.01 0.08
C ASN A 18 3.74 10.14 1.09
N VAL A 19 2.56 9.63 0.74
CA VAL A 19 1.42 9.56 1.67
C VAL A 19 1.60 8.50 2.76
N GLY A 20 2.51 7.55 2.56
CA GLY A 20 2.87 6.49 3.51
C GLY A 20 2.34 5.10 3.18
N LYS A 21 2.01 4.82 1.90
CA LYS A 21 1.38 3.55 1.47
C LYS A 21 2.21 2.33 1.88
N SER A 22 3.50 2.34 1.55
CA SER A 22 4.43 1.27 1.93
C SER A 22 4.63 1.16 3.45
N THR A 23 4.55 2.29 4.17
CA THR A 23 4.60 2.28 5.65
C THR A 23 3.38 1.55 6.21
N LEU A 24 2.19 1.86 5.71
CA LEU A 24 0.95 1.19 6.10
C LEU A 24 1.01 -0.31 5.78
N LEU A 25 1.42 -0.66 4.56
CA LEU A 25 1.53 -2.07 4.14
C LEU A 25 2.50 -2.86 5.02
N ASN A 26 3.69 -2.32 5.30
CA ASN A 26 4.66 -2.97 6.17
C ASN A 26 4.16 -3.12 7.61
N TYR A 27 3.42 -2.12 8.12
CA TYR A 27 2.80 -2.21 9.43
C TYR A 27 1.77 -3.34 9.48
N ILE A 28 0.86 -3.38 8.51
CA ILE A 28 -0.20 -4.40 8.40
C ILE A 28 0.41 -5.81 8.38
N LEU A 29 1.47 -6.01 7.58
CA LEU A 29 2.12 -7.31 7.42
C LEU A 29 3.04 -7.69 8.59
N GLY A 30 3.30 -6.78 9.53
CA GLY A 30 4.24 -6.98 10.63
C GLY A 30 5.68 -7.19 10.21
N LYS A 31 5.99 -6.99 8.92
CA LYS A 31 7.33 -7.18 8.35
C LYS A 31 7.53 -6.29 7.13
N LYS A 32 8.79 -6.10 6.78
CA LYS A 32 9.18 -5.19 5.69
C LYS A 32 9.11 -5.89 4.34
N VAL A 33 7.97 -5.77 3.67
CA VAL A 33 7.70 -6.39 2.36
C VAL A 33 7.78 -5.37 1.22
N SER A 34 7.43 -4.11 1.46
CA SER A 34 7.56 -3.02 0.49
C SER A 34 8.63 -2.02 0.93
N ILE A 35 9.38 -1.49 -0.02
CA ILE A 35 10.45 -0.52 0.28
C ILE A 35 9.87 0.81 0.74
N THR A 36 10.46 1.35 1.81
CA THR A 36 10.14 2.68 2.36
C THR A 36 11.29 3.66 2.10
N ALA A 37 11.22 4.43 1.02
CA ALA A 37 12.10 5.59 0.83
C ALA A 37 11.29 6.88 0.68
N ARG A 38 11.88 8.02 1.07
CA ARG A 38 11.26 9.36 0.90
C ARG A 38 11.23 9.82 -0.57
N LYS A 39 11.88 9.06 -1.46
CA LYS A 39 11.97 9.34 -2.89
C LYS A 39 10.81 8.68 -3.63
N THR A 40 10.34 9.33 -4.68
CA THR A 40 9.27 8.84 -5.55
C THR A 40 9.74 7.62 -6.35
N GLN A 41 8.81 6.76 -6.79
CA GLN A 41 9.07 5.59 -7.66
C GLN A 41 9.89 4.45 -7.04
N THR A 42 9.68 4.14 -5.76
CA THR A 42 10.41 3.03 -5.12
C THR A 42 9.99 1.65 -5.62
N THR A 43 8.71 1.40 -5.92
CA THR A 43 8.23 0.06 -6.31
C THR A 43 8.16 -0.12 -7.83
N ARG A 44 9.03 -0.95 -8.41
CA ARG A 44 9.05 -1.30 -9.86
C ARG A 44 8.32 -2.60 -10.20
N HIS A 45 8.21 -3.52 -9.24
CA HIS A 45 7.56 -4.81 -9.39
C HIS A 45 6.30 -4.87 -8.52
N LYS A 46 5.19 -5.43 -9.02
CA LYS A 46 4.00 -5.68 -8.20
C LYS A 46 4.38 -6.70 -7.12
N ILE A 47 4.37 -6.29 -5.85
CA ILE A 47 4.56 -7.19 -4.71
C ILE A 47 3.20 -7.37 -4.06
N LEU A 48 2.83 -8.62 -3.79
CA LEU A 48 1.64 -8.93 -3.01
C LEU A 48 2.02 -9.01 -1.54
N GLY A 49 1.27 -8.30 -0.71
CA GLY A 49 1.25 -8.48 0.74
C GLY A 49 0.07 -9.36 1.12
N ILE A 50 0.32 -10.49 1.75
CA ILE A 50 -0.75 -11.44 2.11
C ILE A 50 -0.90 -11.42 3.62
N LYS A 51 -2.13 -11.22 4.10
CA LYS A 51 -2.46 -11.33 5.52
C LYS A 51 -3.70 -12.19 5.69
N THR A 52 -3.53 -13.30 6.41
CA THR A 52 -4.63 -14.17 6.84
C THR A 52 -4.90 -13.91 8.31
N THR A 53 -6.16 -13.69 8.69
CA THR A 53 -6.57 -13.46 10.09
C THR A 53 -7.97 -14.03 10.31
N GLY A 54 -8.08 -15.08 11.13
CA GLY A 54 -9.33 -15.83 11.28
C GLY A 54 -9.83 -16.34 9.93
N ASP A 55 -11.09 -16.03 9.61
CA ASP A 55 -11.75 -16.43 8.38
C ASP A 55 -11.52 -15.47 7.19
N TYR A 56 -10.60 -14.51 7.32
CA TYR A 56 -10.32 -13.50 6.30
C TYR A 56 -8.91 -13.63 5.72
N GLN A 57 -8.77 -13.51 4.40
CA GLN A 57 -7.49 -13.34 3.72
C GLN A 57 -7.48 -12.10 2.83
N ALA A 58 -6.68 -11.11 3.23
CA ALA A 58 -6.47 -9.88 2.48
C ALA A 58 -5.19 -9.98 1.64
N ILE A 59 -5.31 -9.74 0.33
CA ILE A 59 -4.18 -9.69 -0.60
C ILE A 59 -3.96 -8.24 -1.02
N TYR A 60 -3.02 -7.58 -0.37
CA TYR A 60 -2.63 -6.21 -0.65
C TYR A 60 -1.78 -6.14 -1.92
N VAL A 61 -2.24 -5.39 -2.91
CA VAL A 61 -1.51 -5.12 -4.15
C VAL A 61 -0.77 -3.79 -3.99
N ASP A 62 0.57 -3.83 -3.98
CA ASP A 62 1.36 -2.60 -3.98
C ASP A 62 1.22 -1.90 -5.34
N THR A 63 0.65 -0.70 -5.35
CA THR A 63 0.53 0.12 -6.56
C THR A 63 1.48 1.32 -6.48
N PRO A 64 2.22 1.62 -7.57
CA PRO A 64 3.06 2.80 -7.59
C PRO A 64 2.25 4.08 -7.31
N GLY A 65 2.86 5.03 -6.58
CA GLY A 65 2.21 6.32 -6.34
C GLY A 65 1.91 7.06 -7.64
N ILE A 66 0.68 7.55 -7.77
CA ILE A 66 0.20 8.24 -8.96
C ILE A 66 0.78 9.67 -9.02
N HIS A 67 1.29 10.08 -10.18
CA HIS A 67 1.89 11.41 -10.40
C HIS A 67 1.27 12.10 -11.62
N ASN A 68 1.08 13.42 -11.53
CA ASN A 68 0.58 14.24 -12.64
C ASN A 68 1.67 15.07 -13.36
N ARG A 69 2.96 14.91 -12.99
CA ARG A 69 4.00 15.93 -13.30
C ARG A 69 4.82 15.73 -14.58
N SER A 70 4.63 14.67 -15.37
CA SER A 70 5.33 14.57 -16.67
C SER A 70 4.60 13.71 -17.70
N ASP A 71 4.69 14.09 -18.97
CA ASP A 71 4.12 13.35 -20.12
C ASP A 71 4.99 12.15 -20.56
N SER A 72 5.89 11.72 -19.68
CA SER A 72 6.84 10.65 -19.96
C SER A 72 6.14 9.30 -20.15
N LYS A 73 6.70 8.44 -21.02
CA LYS A 73 6.19 7.07 -21.24
C LYS A 73 6.11 6.27 -19.93
N LEU A 74 7.04 6.51 -19.01
CA LEU A 74 7.04 5.90 -17.68
C LEU A 74 5.83 6.34 -16.85
N ASN A 75 5.50 7.64 -16.83
CA ASN A 75 4.35 8.13 -16.07
C ASN A 75 3.02 7.56 -16.63
N ARG A 76 2.88 7.51 -17.97
CA ARG A 76 1.74 6.86 -18.61
C ARG A 76 1.64 5.38 -18.26
N TYR A 77 2.75 4.65 -18.28
CA TYR A 77 2.80 3.25 -17.84
C TYR A 77 2.38 3.10 -16.38
N MET A 78 2.88 3.94 -15.47
CA MET A 78 2.52 3.89 -14.05
C MET A 78 1.04 4.19 -13.82
N ASN A 79 0.48 5.19 -14.50
CA ASN A 79 -0.94 5.53 -14.42
C ASN A 79 -1.82 4.40 -14.99
N ASN A 80 -1.40 3.77 -16.09
CA ASN A 80 -2.09 2.60 -16.65
C ASN A 80 -2.00 1.39 -15.70
N ALA A 81 -0.87 1.18 -15.02
CA ALA A 81 -0.73 0.12 -14.03
C ALA A 81 -1.64 0.35 -12.82
N ALA A 82 -1.78 1.59 -12.35
CA ALA A 82 -2.70 1.96 -11.28
C ALA A 82 -4.18 1.81 -11.71
N LEU A 83 -4.52 2.18 -12.94
CA LEU A 83 -5.86 1.96 -13.51
C LEU A 83 -6.19 0.48 -13.69
N SER A 84 -5.25 -0.32 -14.20
CA SER A 84 -5.43 -1.77 -14.32
C SER A 84 -5.62 -2.41 -12.94
N ALA A 85 -4.86 -1.97 -11.94
CA ALA A 85 -5.04 -2.46 -10.57
C ALA A 85 -6.42 -2.10 -9.98
N LEU A 86 -7.14 -1.10 -10.50
CA LEU A 86 -8.49 -0.76 -10.06
C LEU A 86 -9.59 -1.66 -10.65
N SER A 87 -9.30 -2.39 -11.72
CA SER A 87 -10.28 -3.28 -12.37
C SER A 87 -10.44 -4.62 -11.66
N ASP A 88 -9.37 -5.08 -10.99
CA ASP A 88 -9.27 -6.45 -10.46
C ASP A 88 -9.18 -6.49 -8.92
N VAL A 89 -9.71 -5.48 -8.23
CA VAL A 89 -9.63 -5.37 -6.77
C VAL A 89 -11.01 -5.31 -6.13
N ASP A 90 -11.14 -5.99 -4.99
CA ASP A 90 -12.38 -6.06 -4.23
C ASP A 90 -12.56 -4.84 -3.33
N VAL A 91 -11.47 -4.25 -2.83
CA VAL A 91 -11.49 -3.08 -1.94
C VAL A 91 -10.38 -2.10 -2.30
N VAL A 92 -10.68 -0.81 -2.24
CA VAL A 92 -9.69 0.26 -2.43
C VAL A 92 -9.48 1.04 -1.15
N ILE A 93 -8.23 1.14 -0.70
CA ILE A 93 -7.81 2.06 0.37
C ILE A 93 -7.20 3.29 -0.31
N PHE A 94 -7.95 4.38 -0.35
CA PHE A 94 -7.43 5.66 -0.82
C PHE A 94 -6.81 6.43 0.33
N MET A 95 -5.51 6.70 0.24
CA MET A 95 -4.74 7.29 1.33
C MET A 95 -4.28 8.71 1.03
N VAL A 96 -4.59 9.63 1.95
CA VAL A 96 -4.19 11.05 1.95
C VAL A 96 -3.39 11.38 3.21
N VAL A 97 -2.85 12.60 3.32
CA VAL A 97 -2.01 12.99 4.48
C VAL A 97 -2.52 14.25 5.16
N GLY A 98 -2.65 14.18 6.48
CA GLY A 98 -2.98 15.31 7.34
C GLY A 98 -4.27 16.00 6.90
N THR A 99 -4.23 17.33 6.81
CA THR A 99 -5.38 18.18 6.45
C THR A 99 -5.16 18.95 5.15
N ILE A 100 -4.31 18.44 4.25
CA ILE A 100 -3.96 19.10 2.98
C ILE A 100 -4.40 18.20 1.82
N TRP A 101 -5.26 18.77 0.96
CA TRP A 101 -5.68 18.17 -0.30
C TRP A 101 -4.91 18.80 -1.45
N GLN A 102 -4.26 17.99 -2.28
CA GLN A 102 -3.46 18.44 -3.43
C GLN A 102 -4.09 18.04 -4.75
N GLU A 103 -3.60 18.61 -5.85
CA GLU A 103 -4.06 18.25 -7.21
C GLU A 103 -3.84 16.76 -7.51
N GLU A 104 -2.75 16.17 -7.02
CA GLU A 104 -2.50 14.74 -7.17
C GLU A 104 -3.55 13.90 -6.41
N ASP A 105 -4.06 14.36 -5.27
CA ASP A 105 -5.14 13.68 -4.54
C ASP A 105 -6.46 13.75 -5.35
N GLU A 106 -6.74 14.91 -5.96
CA GLU A 106 -7.89 15.09 -6.85
C GLU A 106 -7.78 14.19 -8.10
N PHE A 107 -6.57 14.03 -8.65
CA PHE A 107 -6.33 13.14 -9.79
C PHE A 107 -6.62 11.67 -9.43
N VAL A 108 -6.14 11.19 -8.27
CA VAL A 108 -6.49 9.84 -7.80
C VAL A 108 -8.00 9.72 -7.61
N LEU A 109 -8.66 10.71 -7.01
CA LEU A 109 -10.10 10.70 -6.81
C LEU A 109 -10.88 10.53 -8.13
N LYS A 110 -10.48 11.22 -9.20
CA LYS A 110 -11.08 11.08 -10.53
C LYS A 110 -10.92 9.67 -11.10
N MET A 111 -9.82 8.98 -10.80
CA MET A 111 -9.65 7.57 -11.18
C MET A 111 -10.62 6.67 -10.40
N LEU A 112 -10.85 6.95 -9.12
CA LEU A 112 -11.76 6.20 -8.25
C LEU A 112 -13.24 6.34 -8.66
N GLN A 113 -13.62 7.39 -9.38
CA GLN A 113 -14.97 7.52 -9.93
C GLN A 113 -15.30 6.44 -10.98
N LYS A 114 -14.29 5.76 -11.53
CA LYS A 114 -14.46 4.69 -12.52
C LYS A 114 -14.48 3.29 -11.91
N THR A 115 -14.13 3.13 -10.64
CA THR A 115 -14.18 1.81 -9.98
C THR A 115 -15.59 1.53 -9.43
N LYS A 116 -15.93 0.24 -9.39
CA LYS A 116 -17.15 -0.26 -8.72
C LYS A 116 -16.88 -0.74 -7.29
N SER A 117 -15.60 -0.90 -6.95
CA SER A 117 -15.18 -1.45 -5.67
C SER A 117 -15.39 -0.43 -4.54
N PRO A 118 -15.78 -0.85 -3.33
CA PRO A 118 -15.88 0.05 -2.18
C PRO A 118 -14.54 0.72 -1.89
N VAL A 119 -14.61 2.01 -1.54
CA VAL A 119 -13.44 2.85 -1.27
C VAL A 119 -13.44 3.30 0.18
N ILE A 120 -12.39 2.94 0.92
CA ILE A 120 -12.10 3.45 2.25
C ILE A 120 -11.12 4.62 2.12
N LEU A 121 -11.46 5.77 2.68
CA LEU A 121 -10.52 6.89 2.81
C LEU A 121 -9.69 6.73 4.08
N ALA A 122 -8.38 6.57 3.93
CA ALA A 122 -7.42 6.55 5.03
C ALA A 122 -6.70 7.91 5.11
N ILE A 123 -6.92 8.66 6.20
CA ILE A 123 -6.23 9.94 6.43
C ILE A 123 -5.01 9.65 7.29
N ASN A 124 -3.83 9.57 6.69
CA ASN A 124 -2.59 9.20 7.37
C ASN A 124 -1.88 10.40 8.00
N LYS A 125 -0.94 10.11 8.91
CA LYS A 125 -0.08 11.05 9.64
C LYS A 125 -0.87 12.02 10.53
N VAL A 126 -1.97 11.54 11.13
CA VAL A 126 -2.77 12.35 12.07
C VAL A 126 -2.01 12.69 13.35
N ASP A 127 -0.95 11.95 13.66
CA ASP A 127 0.02 12.25 14.72
C ASP A 127 0.73 13.61 14.51
N LEU A 128 0.81 14.08 13.26
CA LEU A 128 1.42 15.38 12.93
C LEU A 128 0.42 16.54 12.89
N VAL A 129 -0.87 16.28 13.12
CA VAL A 129 -1.91 17.31 13.07
C VAL A 129 -2.08 17.93 14.46
N ALA A 130 -1.46 19.09 14.67
CA ALA A 130 -1.46 19.77 15.97
C ALA A 130 -2.86 20.15 16.48
N GLN A 131 -3.78 20.53 15.58
CA GLN A 131 -5.13 20.97 15.96
C GLN A 131 -6.19 19.97 15.49
N LYS A 132 -6.79 19.23 16.44
CA LYS A 132 -7.84 18.23 16.15
C LYS A 132 -9.08 18.82 15.48
N ASN A 133 -9.41 20.08 15.76
CA ASN A 133 -10.54 20.77 15.12
C ASN A 133 -10.33 20.90 13.61
N LEU A 134 -9.10 21.11 13.14
CA LEU A 134 -8.79 21.15 11.71
C LEU A 134 -9.03 19.80 11.04
N LEU A 135 -8.73 18.70 11.74
CA LEU A 135 -8.98 17.35 11.22
C LEU A 135 -10.49 17.08 11.04
N LEU A 136 -11.32 17.48 12.02
CA LEU A 136 -12.78 17.31 11.93
C LEU A 136 -13.36 18.11 10.75
N SER A 137 -13.01 19.38 10.61
CA SER A 137 -13.45 20.22 9.48
C SER A 137 -12.97 19.67 8.14
N TYR A 138 -11.76 19.13 8.10
CA TYR A 138 -11.20 18.49 6.90
C TYR A 138 -11.95 17.21 6.52
N ILE A 139 -12.27 16.35 7.49
CA ILE A 139 -13.07 15.13 7.26
C ILE A 139 -14.45 15.50 6.69
N GLN A 140 -15.13 16.48 7.27
CA GLN A 140 -16.42 16.95 6.77
C GLN A 140 -16.33 17.40 5.31
N LYS A 141 -15.33 18.24 4.98
CA LYS A 141 -15.13 18.73 3.61
C LYS A 141 -14.85 17.60 2.61
N ILE A 142 -14.05 16.60 2.97
CA ILE A 142 -13.69 15.52 2.05
C ILE A 142 -14.79 14.48 1.92
N SER A 143 -15.58 14.25 2.97
CA SER A 143 -16.73 13.33 2.90
C SER A 143 -17.72 13.71 1.79
N GLN A 144 -17.76 15.00 1.41
CA GLN A 144 -18.60 15.51 0.33
C GLN A 144 -18.01 15.30 -1.08
N LYS A 145 -16.71 15.00 -1.20
CA LYS A 145 -16.04 14.86 -2.51
C LYS A 145 -16.33 13.52 -3.19
N TYR A 146 -16.62 12.47 -2.42
CA TYR A 146 -16.82 11.12 -2.92
C TYR A 146 -17.59 10.28 -1.91
N LYS A 147 -18.33 9.27 -2.39
CA LYS A 147 -19.07 8.34 -1.55
C LYS A 147 -18.15 7.27 -0.98
N PHE A 148 -17.35 7.64 0.01
CA PHE A 148 -16.49 6.70 0.72
C PHE A 148 -17.34 5.74 1.56
N THR A 149 -16.96 4.46 1.57
CA THR A 149 -17.58 3.42 2.42
C THR A 149 -17.25 3.66 3.88
N ALA A 150 -16.03 4.13 4.17
CA ALA A 150 -15.58 4.55 5.48
C ALA A 150 -14.49 5.63 5.37
N ILE A 151 -14.35 6.45 6.41
CA ILE A 151 -13.27 7.43 6.55
C ILE A 151 -12.54 7.16 7.86
N ILE A 152 -11.26 6.82 7.78
CA ILE A 152 -10.47 6.35 8.92
C ILE A 152 -9.23 7.24 9.07
N PRO A 153 -9.21 8.16 10.07
CA PRO A 153 -7.99 8.85 10.46
C PRO A 153 -7.04 7.89 11.19
N LEU A 154 -5.78 7.81 10.74
CA LEU A 154 -4.80 6.85 11.24
C LEU A 154 -3.36 7.40 11.23
N SER A 155 -2.46 6.69 11.92
CA SER A 155 -1.02 6.88 11.73
C SER A 155 -0.34 5.56 11.44
N ALA A 156 0.19 5.45 10.22
CA ALA A 156 0.98 4.29 9.81
C ALA A 156 2.32 4.17 10.54
N LYS A 157 2.78 5.24 11.19
CA LYS A 157 4.07 5.25 11.90
C LYS A 157 3.97 4.56 13.25
N ASP A 158 2.91 4.84 14.01
CA ASP A 158 2.72 4.32 15.37
C ASP A 158 1.67 3.20 15.46
N GLY A 159 0.86 3.01 14.41
CA GLY A 159 -0.18 1.97 14.37
C GLY A 159 -1.58 2.43 14.71
N SER A 160 -1.76 3.70 15.10
CA SER A 160 -3.03 4.25 15.53
C SER A 160 -4.11 4.00 14.48
N ASN A 161 -5.21 3.36 14.88
CA ASN A 161 -6.37 3.02 14.06
C ASN A 161 -6.11 2.11 12.85
N ILE A 162 -4.94 1.48 12.72
CA ILE A 162 -4.72 0.49 11.65
C ILE A 162 -5.64 -0.73 11.83
N ALA A 163 -5.81 -1.23 13.05
CA ALA A 163 -6.72 -2.36 13.30
C ALA A 163 -8.16 -2.09 12.81
N SER A 164 -8.66 -0.88 13.02
CA SER A 164 -9.99 -0.47 12.52
C SER A 164 -10.04 -0.42 10.98
N LEU A 165 -8.96 0.05 10.33
CA LEU A 165 -8.85 0.00 8.88
C LEU A 165 -8.87 -1.44 8.36
N GLU A 166 -8.11 -2.33 8.98
CA GLU A 166 -8.06 -3.75 8.60
C GLU A 166 -9.41 -4.44 8.77
N GLU A 167 -10.05 -4.28 9.92
CA GLU A 167 -11.37 -4.85 10.19
C GLU A 167 -12.41 -4.34 9.20
N THR A 168 -12.41 -3.04 8.91
CA THR A 168 -13.33 -2.44 7.94
C THR A 168 -13.10 -2.99 6.54
N ALA A 169 -11.84 -3.13 6.12
CA ALA A 169 -11.50 -3.65 4.80
C ALA A 169 -11.84 -5.15 4.67
N GLN A 170 -11.57 -5.94 5.72
CA GLN A 170 -11.88 -7.38 5.77
C GLN A 170 -13.38 -7.66 5.63
N LYS A 171 -14.24 -6.87 6.29
CA LYS A 171 -15.70 -6.99 6.19
C LYS A 171 -16.26 -6.71 4.79
N LEU A 172 -15.48 -6.06 3.93
CA LEU A 172 -15.85 -5.76 2.55
C LEU A 172 -15.35 -6.82 1.56
N LEU A 173 -14.54 -7.79 2.02
CA LEU A 173 -14.05 -8.86 1.16
C LEU A 173 -15.20 -9.82 0.80
N PRO A 174 -15.26 -10.31 -0.44
CA PRO A 174 -16.26 -11.29 -0.85
C PRO A 174 -16.01 -12.66 -0.18
N GLU A 175 -17.08 -13.45 -0.08
CA GLU A 175 -16.99 -14.86 0.30
C GLU A 175 -16.21 -15.61 -0.79
N ASN A 176 -15.05 -16.16 -0.40
CA ASN A 176 -14.12 -16.83 -1.30
C ASN A 176 -13.21 -17.77 -0.51
N PRO A 177 -12.73 -18.88 -1.11
CA PRO A 177 -11.65 -19.65 -0.52
C PRO A 177 -10.38 -18.81 -0.44
N PHE A 178 -9.50 -19.12 0.52
CA PHE A 178 -8.17 -18.53 0.57
C PHE A 178 -7.38 -18.86 -0.70
N PHE A 179 -6.75 -17.84 -1.30
CA PHE A 179 -5.93 -17.97 -2.51
C PHE A 179 -4.51 -18.46 -2.19
N PHE A 180 -4.02 -18.18 -0.99
CA PHE A 180 -2.68 -18.51 -0.54
C PHE A 180 -2.71 -19.28 0.78
N ALA A 181 -1.61 -19.98 1.09
CA ALA A 181 -1.44 -20.64 2.38
C ALA A 181 -1.49 -19.63 3.54
N ALA A 182 -2.06 -20.02 4.69
CA ALA A 182 -2.26 -19.11 5.82
C ALA A 182 -0.96 -18.50 6.37
N SER A 183 0.18 -19.21 6.25
CA SER A 183 1.52 -18.75 6.64
C SER A 183 2.23 -17.89 5.60
N GLN A 184 1.67 -17.79 4.39
CA GLN A 184 2.28 -17.02 3.32
C GLN A 184 1.94 -15.54 3.49
N HIS A 185 2.97 -14.70 3.37
CA HIS A 185 2.83 -13.26 3.57
C HIS A 185 3.19 -12.42 2.34
N THR A 186 3.79 -13.04 1.33
CA THR A 186 4.09 -12.40 0.05
C THR A 186 4.24 -13.45 -1.05
N ASP A 187 4.15 -13.05 -2.31
CA ASP A 187 4.40 -13.87 -3.50
C ASP A 187 5.89 -13.93 -3.88
N ARG A 188 6.76 -13.23 -3.14
CA ARG A 188 8.20 -13.12 -3.41
C ARG A 188 9.05 -13.98 -2.48
N ASP A 189 10.20 -14.42 -2.99
CA ASP A 189 11.17 -15.19 -2.22
C ASP A 189 12.06 -14.30 -1.33
N ASP A 190 12.78 -14.93 -0.41
CA ASP A 190 13.65 -14.22 0.53
C ASP A 190 14.81 -13.48 -0.17
N LYS A 191 15.28 -14.00 -1.31
CA LYS A 191 16.30 -13.35 -2.15
C LYS A 191 15.82 -12.01 -2.66
N PHE A 192 14.60 -11.96 -3.19
CA PHE A 192 14.00 -10.72 -3.66
C PHE A 192 13.84 -9.71 -2.52
N LEU A 193 13.34 -10.14 -1.35
CA LEU A 193 13.20 -9.26 -0.20
C LEU A 193 14.55 -8.69 0.27
N ALA A 194 15.60 -9.52 0.31
CA ALA A 194 16.95 -9.07 0.64
C ALA A 194 17.49 -8.04 -0.37
N ALA A 195 17.31 -8.28 -1.67
CA ALA A 195 17.68 -7.34 -2.74
C ALA A 195 17.00 -5.98 -2.54
N GLU A 196 15.69 -5.99 -2.25
CA GLU A 196 14.89 -4.80 -2.07
C GLU A 196 15.30 -4.02 -0.80
N ILE A 197 15.64 -4.71 0.29
CA ILE A 197 16.19 -4.07 1.49
C ILE A 197 17.50 -3.34 1.18
N ILE A 198 18.42 -3.98 0.46
CA ILE A 198 19.70 -3.37 0.05
C ILE A 198 19.42 -2.16 -0.84
N ARG A 199 18.54 -2.31 -1.83
CA ARG A 199 18.17 -1.22 -2.73
C ARG A 199 17.58 -0.04 -1.98
N GLU A 200 16.72 -0.23 -0.98
CA GLU A 200 16.25 0.87 -0.13
C GLU A 200 17.40 1.66 0.49
N LYS A 201 18.41 0.96 1.03
CA LYS A 201 19.57 1.60 1.64
C LYS A 201 20.36 2.39 0.60
N LEU A 202 20.58 1.82 -0.58
CA LEU A 202 21.20 2.53 -1.70
C LEU A 202 20.39 3.78 -2.06
N ILE A 203 19.08 3.71 -2.17
CA ILE A 203 18.22 4.88 -2.48
C ILE A 203 18.29 5.95 -1.39
N ARG A 204 18.35 5.53 -0.13
CA ARG A 204 18.41 6.42 1.04
C ARG A 204 19.75 7.15 1.13
N PHE A 205 20.85 6.46 0.86
CA PHE A 205 22.20 6.98 1.06
C PHE A 205 22.83 7.55 -0.22
N LEU A 206 22.42 7.10 -1.40
CA LEU A 206 22.85 7.67 -2.68
C LEU A 206 21.98 8.88 -3.06
N GLY A 207 22.56 9.84 -3.78
CA GLY A 207 21.94 11.11 -4.19
C GLY A 207 20.75 10.98 -5.17
N GLN A 208 20.33 12.08 -5.78
CA GLN A 208 19.04 12.14 -6.51
C GLN A 208 18.97 11.30 -7.80
N GLU A 209 20.09 11.00 -8.46
CA GLU A 209 20.08 10.41 -9.82
C GLU A 209 20.26 8.88 -9.86
N LEU A 210 21.04 8.29 -8.95
CA LEU A 210 21.35 6.85 -8.92
C LEU A 210 20.17 5.90 -8.61
N PRO A 211 19.17 6.24 -7.76
CA PRO A 211 18.04 5.35 -7.44
C PRO A 211 17.31 4.75 -8.64
N TYR A 212 17.29 5.47 -9.76
CA TYR A 212 16.59 5.06 -10.98
C TYR A 212 17.46 4.20 -11.90
N ALA A 213 18.77 4.10 -11.67
CA ALA A 213 19.71 3.36 -12.51
C ALA A 213 20.23 2.05 -11.87
N VAL A 214 19.87 1.78 -10.61
CA VAL A 214 20.46 0.68 -9.83
C VAL A 214 19.46 -0.46 -9.65
N SER A 215 19.90 -1.67 -9.98
CA SER A 215 19.24 -2.95 -9.67
C SER A 215 20.13 -3.75 -8.73
N VAL A 216 19.54 -4.46 -7.80
CA VAL A 216 20.24 -5.38 -6.89
C VAL A 216 19.79 -6.79 -7.21
N LEU A 217 20.75 -7.70 -7.36
CA LEU A 217 20.53 -9.13 -7.50
C LEU A 217 21.27 -9.83 -6.37
N ILE A 218 20.67 -10.90 -5.84
CA ILE A 218 21.30 -11.76 -4.84
C ILE A 218 21.73 -13.04 -5.53
N ASP A 219 23.03 -13.25 -5.65
CA ASP A 219 23.58 -14.46 -6.25
C ASP A 219 23.32 -15.65 -5.34
N ARG A 220 23.57 -15.48 -4.03
CA ARG A 220 23.51 -16.59 -3.06
C ARG A 220 23.02 -16.15 -1.69
N MET A 221 22.18 -17.00 -1.08
CA MET A 221 21.78 -16.93 0.32
C MET A 221 22.02 -18.31 0.97
N GLU A 222 22.84 -18.37 2.00
CA GLU A 222 23.18 -19.61 2.71
C GLU A 222 23.13 -19.40 4.23
N LEU A 223 22.39 -20.26 4.94
CA LEU A 223 22.40 -20.30 6.40
C LEU A 223 23.55 -21.20 6.87
N LYS A 224 24.53 -20.64 7.60
CA LYS A 224 25.64 -21.39 8.22
C LYS A 224 25.73 -21.00 9.68
N LYS A 225 25.60 -21.99 10.58
CA LYS A 225 25.70 -21.80 12.04
C LYS A 225 24.88 -20.60 12.51
N GLU A 226 23.59 -20.57 12.13
CA GLU A 226 22.63 -19.52 12.47
C GLU A 226 22.87 -18.13 11.82
N ILE A 227 23.93 -17.98 11.02
CA ILE A 227 24.23 -16.75 10.29
C ILE A 227 23.81 -16.91 8.83
N MET A 228 23.01 -15.97 8.33
CA MET A 228 22.61 -15.91 6.92
C MET A 228 23.63 -15.11 6.11
N PHE A 229 24.37 -15.79 5.25
CA PHE A 229 25.32 -15.19 4.32
C PHE A 229 24.58 -14.80 3.04
N VAL A 230 24.74 -13.54 2.63
CA VAL A 230 24.10 -12.99 1.42
C VAL A 230 25.20 -12.37 0.56
N THR A 231 25.33 -12.82 -0.68
CA THR A 231 26.27 -12.29 -1.70
C THR A 231 25.53 -12.02 -2.98
#